data_AF-A0A450X8K1-F1
#
_entry.id   AF-A0A450X8K1-F1
#
_cell.length_a   1.000
_cell.length_b   1.000
_cell.length_c   1.000
_cell.angle_alpha   90.00
_cell.angle_beta   90.00
_cell.angle_gamma   90.00
#
_symmetry.space_group_name_H-M   'P 1'
#
loop_
_entity.id
_entity.type
_entity.pdbx_description
1 polymer ?
#
loop_
_entity_poly.entity_id
_entity_poly.type
_entity_poly.pdbx_seq_one_letter_code
_entity_poly.pdbx_strand_id
1 'polypeptide(L)'
;MIAVPFDTYKFIDTLREAGVEEKQAIAHKNALAGAAFATKADIDMLRLEMREMEQRIKIEIIKWMVGLSVAQTALVVGLIQLLSKS
;
A
#
# COMPACT_ATOMS: atom_id res chain seq x y z
N MET A 1 -3.78 -19.77 8.12
CA MET A 1 -4.75 -19.31 7.11
C MET A 1 -4.72 -20.31 5.97
N ILE A 2 -5.85 -20.90 5.60
CA ILE A 2 -5.90 -21.96 4.60
C ILE A 2 -6.12 -21.31 3.23
N ALA A 3 -5.17 -21.46 2.31
CA ALA A 3 -5.35 -21.06 0.92
C ALA A 3 -6.40 -22.00 0.31
N VAL A 4 -7.48 -21.46 -0.24
CA VAL A 4 -8.44 -22.25 -1.01
C VAL A 4 -7.81 -22.49 -2.38
N PRO A 5 -7.46 -23.74 -2.75
CA PRO A 5 -6.85 -24.02 -4.03
C PRO A 5 -7.84 -23.75 -5.17
N PHE A 6 -7.33 -23.28 -6.30
CA PHE A 6 -8.13 -23.15 -7.51
C PHE A 6 -8.46 -24.55 -8.07
N ASP A 7 -9.69 -24.99 -7.88
CA ASP A 7 -10.17 -26.27 -8.38
C ASP A 7 -10.45 -26.20 -9.88
N THR A 8 -9.48 -26.65 -10.67
CA THR A 8 -9.56 -26.64 -12.13
C THR A 8 -10.68 -27.52 -12.69
N TYR A 9 -11.03 -28.62 -12.01
CA TYR A 9 -12.07 -29.53 -12.47
C TYR A 9 -13.44 -28.88 -12.28
N LYS A 10 -13.72 -28.42 -11.06
CA LYS A 10 -14.99 -27.74 -10.75
C LYS A 10 -15.18 -26.48 -11.59
N PHE A 11 -14.09 -25.76 -11.89
CA PHE A 11 -14.14 -24.59 -12.76
C PHE A 11 -14.58 -24.94 -14.19
N ILE A 12 -13.98 -25.98 -14.80
CA ILE A 12 -14.38 -26.43 -16.14
C ILE A 12 -15.82 -26.95 -16.14
N ASP A 13 -16.18 -27.76 -15.14
CA ASP A 13 -17.52 -28.34 -15.01
C ASP A 13 -18.60 -27.26 -14.92
N THR A 14 -18.37 -26.23 -14.09
CA THR A 14 -19.27 -25.08 -13.96
C THR A 14 -19.47 -24.34 -15.30
N LEU A 15 -18.40 -24.16 -16.08
CA LEU A 15 -18.50 -23.51 -17.39
C LEU A 15 -19.31 -24.35 -18.38
N ARG A 16 -19.13 -25.68 -18.35
CA ARG A 16 -19.88 -26.60 -19.21
C ARG A 16 -21.36 -26.65 -18.85
N GLU A 17 -21.70 -26.67 -17.56
CA GLU A 17 -23.08 -26.58 -17.09
C GLU A 17 -23.76 -25.28 -17.55
N ALA A 18 -22.99 -24.21 -17.67
CA ALA A 18 -23.43 -22.93 -18.23
C ALA A 18 -23.49 -22.89 -19.77
N GLY A 19 -23.20 -24.00 -20.46
CA GLY A 19 -23.26 -24.11 -21.92
C GLY A 19 -21.99 -23.71 -22.67
N VAL A 20 -20.87 -23.50 -21.98
CA VAL A 20 -19.56 -23.24 -22.62
C VAL A 20 -18.99 -24.54 -23.18
N GLU A 21 -18.51 -24.51 -24.42
CA GLU A 21 -17.87 -25.68 -25.05
C GLU A 21 -16.61 -26.10 -24.25
N GLU A 22 -16.36 -27.41 -24.12
CA GLU A 22 -15.20 -27.97 -23.41
C GLU A 22 -13.88 -27.28 -23.78
N LYS A 23 -13.62 -27.08 -25.08
CA LYS A 23 -12.39 -26.43 -25.56
C LYS A 23 -12.26 -24.99 -25.04
N GLN A 24 -13.37 -24.26 -24.97
CA GLN A 24 -13.41 -22.89 -24.45
C GLN A 24 -13.25 -22.88 -22.93
N ALA A 25 -13.90 -23.81 -22.21
CA ALA A 25 -13.76 -23.96 -20.76
C ALA A 25 -12.31 -24.26 -20.34
N ILE A 26 -11.64 -25.17 -21.07
CA ILE A 26 -10.20 -25.45 -20.89
C ILE A 26 -9.36 -24.20 -21.17
N ALA A 27 -9.67 -23.45 -22.23
CA ALA A 27 -8.95 -22.21 -22.55
C ALA A 27 -9.08 -21.17 -21.43
N HIS A 28 -10.28 -21.00 -20.85
CA HIS A 28 -10.50 -20.11 -19.71
C HIS A 28 -9.73 -20.56 -18.48
N LYS A 29 -9.74 -21.88 -18.18
CA LYS A 29 -8.96 -22.45 -17.07
C LYS A 29 -7.47 -22.18 -17.25
N ASN A 30 -6.94 -22.35 -18.47
CA ASN A 30 -5.52 -22.13 -18.78
C ASN A 30 -5.14 -20.66 -18.62
N ALA A 31 -5.96 -19.75 -19.15
CA ALA A 31 -5.74 -18.31 -19.00
C ALA A 31 -5.74 -17.89 -17.52
N LEU A 32 -6.70 -18.41 -16.74
CA LEU A 32 -6.82 -18.08 -15.32
C LEU A 32 -5.71 -18.71 -14.47
N ALA A 33 -5.30 -19.93 -14.76
CA ALA A 33 -4.19 -20.60 -14.05
C ALA A 33 -2.83 -19.93 -14.34
N GLY A 34 -2.66 -19.30 -15.50
CA GLY A 34 -1.47 -18.52 -15.86
C GLY A 34 -1.51 -17.07 -15.38
N ALA A 35 -2.64 -16.60 -14.84
CA ALA A 35 -2.77 -15.24 -14.36
C ALA A 35 -2.05 -15.07 -13.01
N ALA A 36 -1.22 -14.03 -12.90
CA ALA A 36 -0.60 -13.65 -11.64
C ALA A 36 -1.56 -12.77 -10.85
N PHE A 37 -2.04 -13.27 -9.71
CA PHE A 37 -2.84 -12.50 -8.77
C PHE A 37 -2.00 -12.09 -7.57
N ALA A 38 -2.19 -10.86 -7.10
CA ALA A 38 -1.65 -10.45 -5.81
C ALA A 38 -2.25 -11.36 -4.73
N THR A 39 -1.37 -12.02 -3.97
CA THR A 39 -1.76 -12.83 -2.84
C THR A 39 -2.11 -11.91 -1.67
N LYS A 40 -2.79 -12.48 -0.66
CA LYS A 40 -3.01 -11.75 0.59
C LYS A 40 -1.68 -11.35 1.26
N ALA A 41 -0.63 -12.16 1.12
CA ALA A 41 0.67 -11.83 1.67
C ALA A 41 1.26 -10.58 1.00
N ASP A 42 1.11 -10.45 -0.32
CA ASP A 42 1.53 -9.25 -1.06
C ASP A 42 0.78 -8.00 -0.58
N ILE A 43 -0.52 -8.12 -0.35
CA ILE A 43 -1.35 -7.03 0.18
C ILE A 43 -0.96 -6.67 1.61
N ASP A 44 -0.71 -7.66 2.47
CA ASP A 44 -0.31 -7.43 3.85
C ASP A 44 1.08 -6.78 3.94
N MET A 45 2.00 -7.18 3.05
CA MET A 45 3.33 -6.56 2.90
C MET A 45 3.20 -5.10 2.44
N LEU A 46 2.39 -4.83 1.40
CA LEU A 46 2.14 -3.47 0.93
C LEU A 46 1.54 -2.58 2.02
N ARG A 47 0.61 -3.12 2.83
CA ARG A 47 0.02 -2.39 3.97
C ARG A 47 1.06 -2.07 5.04
N LEU A 48 2.01 -2.97 5.29
CA LEU A 48 3.11 -2.72 6.21
C LEU A 48 4.00 -1.59 5.70
N GLU A 49 4.45 -1.67 4.45
CA GLU A 49 5.27 -0.64 3.81
C GLU A 49 4.59 0.73 3.80
N MET A 50 3.28 0.77 3.53
CA MET A 50 2.50 2.01 3.59
C MET A 50 2.47 2.61 5.01
N ARG A 51 2.29 1.78 6.05
CA ARG A 51 2.30 2.25 7.44
C ARG A 51 3.67 2.77 7.86
N GLU A 52 4.74 2.09 7.45
CA GLU A 52 6.10 2.54 7.72
C GLU A 52 6.42 3.87 7.03
N MET A 53 5.99 4.02 5.77
CA MET A 53 6.12 5.28 5.04
C MET A 53 5.36 6.42 5.71
N GLU A 54 4.11 6.18 6.14
CA GLU A 54 3.31 7.16 6.87
C GLU A 54 3.99 7.61 8.17
N GLN A 55 4.51 6.66 8.95
CA GLN A 55 5.23 6.96 10.18
C GLN A 55 6.51 7.76 9.92
N ARG A 56 7.29 7.38 8.89
CA ARG A 56 8.52 8.09 8.50
C ARG A 56 8.22 9.54 8.12
N ILE A 57 7.21 9.77 7.28
CA ILE A 57 6.80 11.10 6.85
C ILE A 57 6.37 11.94 8.07
N LYS A 58 5.56 11.37 8.99
CA LYS A 58 5.16 12.08 10.22
C LYS A 58 6.36 12.49 11.06
N ILE A 59 7.33 11.60 11.25
CA ILE A 59 8.55 11.89 12.03
C ILE A 59 9.38 12.99 11.36
N GLU A 60 9.56 12.92 10.04
CA GLU A 60 10.31 13.94 9.29
C GLU A 60 9.62 15.31 9.35
N ILE A 61 8.30 15.36 9.22
CA ILE A 61 7.52 16.60 9.38
C ILE A 61 7.71 17.16 10.79
N ILE A 62 7.56 16.35 11.83
CA ILE A 62 7.76 16.79 13.22
C ILE A 62 9.17 17.34 13.42
N LYS A 63 10.19 16.66 12.91
CA LYS A 63 11.59 17.10 13.01
C LYS A 63 11.79 18.47 12.37
N TRP A 64 11.25 18.70 11.17
CA TRP A 64 11.35 20.00 10.50
C TRP A 64 10.53 21.08 11.21
N MET A 65 9.34 20.78 11.70
CA MET A 65 8.52 21.73 12.46
C MET A 65 9.23 22.18 13.75
N VAL A 66 9.84 21.25 14.49
CA VAL A 66 10.63 21.58 15.69
C VAL A 66 11.81 22.47 15.32
N GLY A 67 12.56 22.13 14.28
CA GLY A 67 13.69 22.93 13.80
C GLY A 67 13.28 24.36 13.42
N LEU A 68 12.20 24.50 12.64
CA LEU A 68 11.66 25.81 12.26
C LEU A 68 11.14 26.60 13.45
N SER A 69 10.51 25.93 14.44
CA SER A 69 10.00 26.60 15.65
C SER A 69 11.13 27.17 16.51
N VAL A 70 12.23 26.42 16.66
CA VAL A 70 13.44 26.91 17.35
C VAL A 70 14.06 28.09 16.60
N ALA A 71 14.20 27.98 15.28
CA ALA A 71 14.73 29.06 14.45
C ALA A 71 13.87 30.33 14.56
N GLN A 72 12.54 30.21 14.45
CA GLN A 72 11.62 31.33 14.58
C GLN A 72 11.68 31.95 15.99
N THR A 73 11.78 31.14 17.04
CA THR A 73 11.92 31.65 18.42
C THR A 73 13.21 32.45 18.58
N ALA A 74 14.33 31.95 18.05
CA ALA A 74 15.60 32.65 18.07
C ALA A 74 15.54 33.99 17.32
N LEU A 75 14.87 34.02 16.16
CA LEU A 75 14.65 35.25 15.39
C LEU A 75 13.82 36.27 16.17
N VAL A 76 12.72 35.85 16.80
CA VAL A 76 11.87 36.74 17.62
C VAL A 76 12.66 37.31 18.79
N VAL A 77 13.43 36.49 19.52
CA VAL A 77 14.27 36.96 20.63
C VAL A 77 15.33 37.94 20.16
N GLY A 78 16.00 37.64 19.03
CA GLY A 78 17.00 38.53 18.44
C GLY A 78 16.42 39.88 18.04
N LEU A 79 15.22 39.90 17.44
CA LEU A 79 14.52 41.14 17.07
C LEU A 79 14.16 41.97 18.31
N ILE A 80 13.66 41.35 19.38
CA ILE A 80 13.35 42.05 20.63
C ILE A 80 14.61 42.70 21.22
N GLN A 81 15.74 41.98 21.25
CA GLN A 81 17.00 42.52 21.75
C GLN A 81 17.53 43.68 20.90
N LEU A 82 17.43 43.59 19.57
CA LEU A 82 17.84 44.65 18.67
C LEU A 82 17.01 45.91 18.87
N LEU A 83 15.69 45.77 18.98
CA LEU A 83 14.76 46.88 19.21
C LEU A 83 14.92 47.49 20.61
N SER A 84 15.27 46.70 21.63
CA SER A 84 15.52 47.22 22.99
C SER A 84 16.82 48.03 23.13
N LYS A 85 17.74 47.92 22.17
CA LYS A 85 19.03 48.62 22.15
C LYS A 85 19.01 49.88 21.26
N SER A 86 17.95 50.09 20.47
CA SER A 86 17.72 51.30 19.68
C SER A 86 16.92 52.32 20.48
#